data_AF-A0A7W0EPL0-F1
#
_entry.id   AF-A0A7W0EPL0-F1
#
_cell.length_a   1.000
_cell.length_b   1.000
_cell.length_c   1.000
_cell.angle_alpha   90.00
_cell.angle_beta   90.00
_cell.angle_gamma   90.00
#
_symmetry.space_group_name_H-M   'P 1'
#
loop_
_entity.id
_entity.type
_entity.pdbx_description
1 polymer ?
#
loop_
_entity_poly.entity_id
_entity_poly.type
_entity_poly.pdbx_seq_one_letter_code
_entity_poly.pdbx_strand_id
1 'polypeptide(L)'
;MEHMSLEQKETQVKSYFQNVIMGYLACDIHTLLNSELDAKREGGCTAPLAMTVFSAMNQLGYLTSRKNTDEIVKEARTEECIKEFCNDWMKRVDPENYRKSTIQEIMVSFFRHGLAHQFISIALSGITRDPKQGALISVYTNHDGSKSYVLQAKLLAQDFIKALDLLDKKIHTAKENDPDFLLRFYQRLYEQRQKHLNNNQSLFQKADRNFPTMANKLGTYTTKTSTPIISGEVSITKDGSLDFSE
;
A
#
# COMPACT_ATOMS: atom_id res chain seq x y z
N MET A 1 25.69 11.37 -2.58
CA MET A 1 24.73 10.40 -3.14
C MET A 1 25.46 9.71 -4.27
N GLU A 2 25.73 8.41 -4.19
CA GLU A 2 26.24 7.68 -5.36
C GLU A 2 25.32 7.94 -6.57
N HIS A 3 25.92 8.21 -7.73
CA HIS A 3 25.19 8.47 -8.96
C HIS A 3 24.54 7.16 -9.46
N MET A 4 23.39 6.82 -8.88
CA MET A 4 22.57 5.69 -9.33
C MET A 4 21.97 6.00 -10.70
N SER A 5 22.09 5.06 -11.64
CA SER A 5 21.54 5.18 -12.99
C SER A 5 20.01 5.23 -12.96
N LEU A 6 19.40 5.76 -14.03
CA LEU A 6 17.93 5.81 -14.15
C LEU A 6 17.31 4.40 -14.12
N GLU A 7 17.98 3.42 -14.72
CA GLU A 7 17.57 2.02 -14.75
C GLU A 7 17.59 1.36 -13.36
N GLN A 8 18.59 1.67 -12.55
CA GLN A 8 18.65 1.20 -11.16
C GLN A 8 17.52 1.82 -10.33
N LYS A 9 17.24 3.11 -10.51
CA LYS A 9 16.11 3.79 -9.84
C LYS A 9 14.77 3.20 -10.27
N GLU A 10 14.60 2.93 -11.56
CA GLU A 10 13.44 2.23 -12.12
C GLU A 10 13.22 0.89 -11.45
N THR A 11 14.28 0.08 -11.36
CA THR A 11 14.25 -1.23 -10.73
C THR A 11 13.83 -1.13 -9.26
N GLN A 12 14.32 -0.13 -8.52
CA GLN A 12 13.91 0.07 -7.13
C GLN A 12 12.46 0.50 -6.98
N VAL A 13 11.96 1.38 -7.86
CA VAL A 13 10.55 1.81 -7.83
C VAL A 13 9.63 0.65 -8.19
N LYS A 14 9.95 -0.10 -9.27
CA LYS A 14 9.21 -1.31 -9.68
C LYS A 14 9.19 -2.34 -8.56
N SER A 15 10.34 -2.63 -7.96
CA SER A 15 10.46 -3.60 -6.85
C SER A 15 9.65 -3.16 -5.62
N TYR A 16 9.74 -1.87 -5.24
CA TYR A 16 8.92 -1.35 -4.15
C TYR A 16 7.43 -1.48 -4.45
N PHE A 17 7.00 -1.06 -5.64
CA PHE A 17 5.60 -1.10 -6.02
C PHE A 17 5.07 -2.54 -6.05
N GLN A 18 5.79 -3.46 -6.68
CA GLN A 18 5.36 -4.85 -6.81
C GLN A 18 5.37 -5.58 -5.46
N ASN A 19 6.43 -5.45 -4.66
CA ASN A 19 6.54 -6.22 -3.41
C ASN A 19 5.74 -5.61 -2.26
N VAL A 20 5.73 -4.28 -2.14
CA VAL A 20 5.10 -3.59 -1.00
C VAL A 20 3.67 -3.16 -1.34
N ILE A 21 3.45 -2.52 -2.49
CA ILE A 21 2.12 -1.99 -2.82
C ILE A 21 1.21 -3.10 -3.34
N MET A 22 1.65 -3.88 -4.34
CA MET A 22 0.84 -4.95 -4.90
C MET A 22 0.89 -6.23 -4.05
N GLY A 23 2.08 -6.64 -3.62
CA GLY A 23 2.30 -7.90 -2.92
C GLY A 23 1.81 -7.92 -1.47
N TYR A 24 1.88 -6.78 -0.78
CA TYR A 24 1.47 -6.68 0.63
C TYR A 24 0.16 -5.89 0.76
N LEU A 25 0.16 -4.60 0.40
CA LEU A 25 -0.98 -3.71 0.65
C LEU A 25 -2.24 -4.12 -0.13
N ALA A 26 -2.14 -4.39 -1.43
CA ALA A 26 -3.30 -4.77 -2.24
C ALA A 26 -3.87 -6.13 -1.78
N CYS A 27 -3.01 -7.07 -1.38
CA CYS A 27 -3.41 -8.35 -0.80
C CYS A 27 -4.19 -8.17 0.51
N ASP A 28 -3.74 -7.28 1.40
CA ASP A 28 -4.47 -6.93 2.64
C ASP A 28 -5.86 -6.36 2.30
N ILE A 29 -5.93 -5.44 1.34
CA ILE A 29 -7.19 -4.85 0.87
C ILE A 29 -8.12 -5.93 0.30
N HIS A 30 -7.62 -6.84 -0.53
CA HIS A 30 -8.41 -7.96 -1.06
C HIS A 30 -8.91 -8.88 0.04
N THR A 31 -8.08 -9.17 1.04
CA THR A 31 -8.48 -9.97 2.20
C THR A 31 -9.63 -9.29 2.96
N LEU A 32 -9.46 -8.01 3.30
CA LEU A 32 -10.48 -7.22 4.00
C LEU A 32 -11.78 -7.05 3.18
N LEU A 33 -11.67 -6.97 1.85
CA LEU A 33 -12.82 -6.90 0.93
C LEU A 33 -13.62 -8.20 0.90
N ASN A 34 -12.95 -9.35 1.05
CA ASN A 34 -13.57 -10.68 1.00
C ASN A 34 -14.02 -11.18 2.38
N SER A 35 -13.57 -10.56 3.47
CA SER A 35 -14.08 -10.84 4.81
C SER A 35 -15.59 -10.63 4.88
N GLU A 36 -16.30 -11.64 5.39
CA GLU A 36 -17.75 -11.65 5.51
C GLU A 36 -18.25 -10.47 6.35
N LEU A 37 -19.37 -9.90 5.91
CA LEU A 37 -20.13 -8.95 6.70
C LEU A 37 -21.02 -9.76 7.63
N ASP A 38 -20.73 -9.75 8.93
CA ASP A 38 -21.68 -10.30 9.89
C ASP A 38 -22.92 -9.41 9.90
N ALA A 39 -23.98 -9.87 9.22
CA ALA A 39 -25.24 -9.14 9.06
C ALA A 39 -25.92 -8.78 10.40
N LYS A 40 -25.46 -9.36 11.51
CA LYS A 40 -25.99 -9.13 12.86
C LYS A 40 -25.07 -8.29 13.76
N ARG A 41 -23.90 -7.84 13.28
CA ARG A 41 -22.98 -7.02 14.08
C ARG A 41 -22.74 -5.66 13.44
N GLU A 42 -22.78 -4.63 14.29
CA GLU A 42 -22.18 -3.32 14.01
C GLU A 42 -20.66 -3.54 13.90
N GLY A 43 -20.19 -3.98 12.73
CA GLY A 43 -18.81 -4.43 12.52
C GLY A 43 -18.67 -5.24 11.24
N GLY A 44 -17.45 -5.33 10.70
CA GLY A 44 -17.22 -6.06 9.43
C GLY A 44 -16.02 -5.55 8.64
N CYS A 45 -14.90 -5.27 9.31
CA CYS A 45 -13.68 -4.74 8.71
C CYS A 45 -13.84 -3.43 7.91
N THR A 46 -14.99 -2.74 8.02
CA THR A 46 -15.33 -1.55 7.26
C THR A 46 -14.39 -0.37 7.54
N ALA A 47 -14.14 -0.07 8.82
CA ALA A 47 -13.19 0.97 9.22
C ALA A 47 -11.74 0.57 8.93
N PRO A 48 -11.25 -0.64 9.29
CA PRO A 48 -9.92 -1.10 8.87
C PRO A 48 -9.68 -1.03 7.35
N LEU A 49 -10.66 -1.43 6.53
CA LEU A 49 -10.57 -1.34 5.08
C LEU A 49 -10.38 0.10 4.61
N ALA A 50 -11.23 1.02 5.08
CA ALA A 50 -11.11 2.44 4.75
C ALA A 50 -9.77 3.03 5.24
N MET A 51 -9.30 2.66 6.43
CA MET A 51 -8.01 3.09 6.98
C MET A 51 -6.83 2.65 6.13
N THR A 52 -6.82 1.39 5.70
CA THR A 52 -5.77 0.84 4.84
C THR A 52 -5.73 1.60 3.52
N VAL A 53 -6.88 1.84 2.90
CA VAL A 53 -6.96 2.61 1.65
C VAL A 53 -6.50 4.05 1.86
N PHE A 54 -6.99 4.78 2.86
CA PHE A 54 -6.59 6.17 3.06
C PHE A 54 -5.11 6.33 3.43
N SER A 55 -4.56 5.41 4.24
CA SER A 55 -3.13 5.41 4.57
C SER A 55 -2.27 5.22 3.31
N ALA A 56 -2.70 4.33 2.42
CA ALA A 56 -2.04 4.13 1.15
C ALA A 56 -2.21 5.31 0.19
N MET A 57 -3.39 5.92 0.11
CA MET A 57 -3.63 7.14 -0.68
C MET A 57 -2.74 8.29 -0.18
N ASN A 58 -2.58 8.44 1.13
CA ASN A 58 -1.67 9.42 1.72
C ASN A 58 -0.22 9.17 1.27
N GLN A 59 0.26 7.92 1.39
CA GLN A 59 1.63 7.61 1.01
C GLN A 59 1.86 7.73 -0.50
N LEU A 60 1.00 7.12 -1.33
CA LEU A 60 1.11 7.15 -2.77
C LEU A 60 0.90 8.55 -3.32
N GLY A 61 -0.02 9.33 -2.74
CA GLY A 61 -0.20 10.74 -3.07
C GLY A 61 1.08 11.55 -2.88
N TYR A 62 1.79 11.34 -1.76
CA TYR A 62 3.12 11.90 -1.57
C TYR A 62 4.09 11.42 -2.65
N LEU A 63 4.18 10.11 -2.92
CA LEU A 63 5.15 9.55 -3.88
C LEU A 63 4.90 9.99 -5.33
N THR A 64 3.63 10.14 -5.74
CA THR A 64 3.25 10.37 -7.15
C THR A 64 2.95 11.84 -7.49
N SER A 65 2.71 12.71 -6.50
CA SER A 65 2.28 14.09 -6.76
C SER A 65 3.25 14.84 -7.69
N ARG A 66 2.70 15.67 -8.56
CA ARG A 66 3.47 16.50 -9.50
C ARG A 66 4.03 17.78 -8.88
N LYS A 67 3.56 18.18 -7.70
CA LYS A 67 4.05 19.38 -7.01
C LYS A 67 5.55 19.24 -6.71
N ASN A 68 6.26 20.36 -6.63
CA ASN A 68 7.71 20.33 -6.39
C ASN A 68 8.01 19.76 -5.00
N THR A 69 9.15 19.07 -4.87
CA THR A 69 9.57 18.42 -3.62
C THR A 69 9.62 19.43 -2.47
N ASP A 70 10.11 20.64 -2.70
CA ASP A 70 10.23 21.70 -1.69
C ASP A 70 8.88 22.21 -1.14
N GLU A 71 7.78 22.05 -1.88
CA GLU A 71 6.43 22.41 -1.42
C GLU A 71 5.84 21.36 -0.46
N ILE A 72 6.29 20.11 -0.57
CA ILE A 72 5.78 18.96 0.19
C ILE A 72 6.72 18.58 1.35
N VAL A 73 8.01 18.96 1.29
CA VAL A 73 9.07 18.54 2.22
C VAL A 73 8.96 19.15 3.62
N LYS A 74 8.23 20.26 3.83
CA LYS A 74 8.10 20.84 5.17
C LYS A 74 7.11 20.12 6.10
N GLU A 75 6.13 19.40 5.54
CA GLU A 75 5.21 18.49 6.22
C GLU A 75 4.13 18.17 5.19
N ALA A 76 4.25 17.05 4.47
CA ALA A 76 3.23 16.64 3.51
C ALA A 76 1.90 16.48 4.26
N ARG A 77 1.02 17.48 4.17
CA ARG A 77 -0.25 17.47 4.89
C ARG A 77 -1.06 16.31 4.32
N THR A 78 -1.54 15.41 5.18
CA THR A 78 -2.26 14.22 4.72
C THR A 78 -3.40 14.56 3.76
N GLU A 79 -4.09 15.65 4.05
CA GLU A 79 -5.13 16.20 3.20
C GLU A 79 -4.67 16.43 1.76
N GLU A 80 -3.50 17.04 1.58
CA GLU A 80 -2.95 17.34 0.26
C GLU A 80 -2.57 16.05 -0.45
N CYS A 81 -1.91 15.11 0.22
CA CYS A 81 -1.55 13.84 -0.40
C CYS A 81 -2.77 13.03 -0.87
N ILE A 82 -3.82 12.93 -0.05
CA ILE A 82 -5.06 12.26 -0.43
C ILE A 82 -5.71 12.98 -1.62
N LYS A 83 -5.76 14.33 -1.61
CA LYS A 83 -6.28 15.13 -2.72
C LYS A 83 -5.50 14.90 -4.01
N GLU A 84 -4.17 14.93 -3.96
CA GLU A 84 -3.30 14.67 -5.11
C GLU A 84 -3.54 13.26 -5.67
N PHE A 85 -3.60 12.25 -4.81
CA PHE A 85 -3.88 10.89 -5.26
C PHE A 85 -5.27 10.76 -5.92
N CYS A 86 -6.29 11.40 -5.34
CA CYS A 86 -7.62 11.45 -5.93
C CYS A 86 -7.60 12.10 -7.33
N ASN A 87 -6.92 13.24 -7.47
CA ASN A 87 -6.86 13.99 -8.72
C ASN A 87 -6.08 13.27 -9.81
N ASP A 88 -4.97 12.64 -9.46
CA ASP A 88 -4.08 11.98 -10.41
C ASP A 88 -4.57 10.58 -10.80
N TRP A 89 -5.20 9.84 -9.88
CA TRP A 89 -5.49 8.41 -10.05
C TRP A 89 -6.98 8.07 -9.91
N MET A 90 -7.61 8.37 -8.78
CA MET A 90 -9.00 7.95 -8.53
C MET A 90 -10.00 8.57 -9.52
N LYS A 91 -9.77 9.83 -9.91
CA LYS A 91 -10.57 10.53 -10.92
C LYS A 91 -10.53 9.87 -12.30
N ARG A 92 -9.47 9.10 -12.61
CA ARG A 92 -9.40 8.33 -13.86
C ARG A 92 -10.23 7.05 -13.79
N VAL A 93 -10.48 6.55 -12.59
CA VAL A 93 -11.30 5.36 -12.33
C VAL A 93 -12.78 5.74 -12.34
N ASP A 94 -13.15 6.77 -11.58
CA ASP A 94 -14.52 7.28 -11.52
C ASP A 94 -14.54 8.83 -11.50
N PRO A 95 -14.63 9.47 -12.67
CA PRO A 95 -14.64 10.93 -12.75
C PRO A 95 -15.81 11.59 -11.99
N GLU A 96 -16.97 10.94 -11.92
CA GLU A 96 -18.18 11.52 -11.34
C GLU A 96 -18.09 11.65 -9.83
N ASN A 97 -17.48 10.65 -9.19
CA ASN A 97 -17.28 10.64 -7.74
C ASN A 97 -16.09 11.53 -7.32
N TYR A 98 -14.94 11.46 -8.01
CA TYR A 98 -13.69 12.05 -7.50
C TYR A 98 -13.36 13.45 -8.02
N ARG A 99 -14.12 14.01 -8.98
CA ARG A 99 -13.92 15.39 -9.49
C ARG A 99 -14.34 16.48 -8.49
N LYS A 100 -15.17 16.14 -7.50
CA LYS A 100 -15.77 17.10 -6.56
C LYS A 100 -14.82 17.38 -5.39
N SER A 101 -14.41 18.63 -5.19
CA SER A 101 -13.57 19.04 -4.05
C SER A 101 -14.19 18.65 -2.71
N THR A 102 -15.50 18.80 -2.58
CA THR A 102 -16.26 18.42 -1.37
C THR A 102 -16.13 16.93 -1.03
N ILE A 103 -16.06 16.04 -2.03
CA ILE A 103 -15.89 14.60 -1.78
C ILE A 103 -14.50 14.35 -1.18
N GLN A 104 -13.47 15.02 -1.71
CA GLN A 104 -12.10 14.90 -1.21
C GLN A 104 -11.97 15.46 0.21
N GLU A 105 -12.64 16.57 0.52
CA GLU A 105 -12.73 17.14 1.87
C GLU A 105 -13.40 16.18 2.86
N ILE A 106 -14.52 15.56 2.46
CA ILE A 106 -15.20 14.57 3.30
C ILE A 106 -14.31 13.33 3.52
N MET A 107 -13.61 12.85 2.50
CA MET A 107 -12.66 11.72 2.64
C MET A 107 -11.54 12.03 3.64
N VAL A 108 -10.99 13.24 3.58
CA VAL A 108 -9.97 13.68 4.53
C VAL A 108 -10.54 13.79 5.94
N SER A 109 -11.78 14.24 6.09
CA SER A 109 -12.50 14.21 7.37
C SER A 109 -12.64 12.79 7.93
N PHE A 110 -12.96 11.80 7.08
CA PHE A 110 -12.96 10.40 7.49
C PHE A 110 -11.59 9.93 7.98
N PHE A 111 -10.51 10.26 7.26
CA PHE A 111 -9.15 9.91 7.67
C PHE A 111 -8.71 10.58 8.98
N ARG A 112 -8.98 11.89 9.15
CA ARG A 112 -8.51 12.69 10.31
C ARG A 112 -9.41 12.57 11.54
N HIS A 113 -10.71 12.50 11.36
CA HIS A 113 -11.71 12.61 12.44
C HIS A 113 -12.55 11.35 12.61
N GLY A 114 -13.02 10.76 11.52
CA GLY A 114 -13.89 9.58 11.59
C GLY A 114 -13.23 8.35 12.26
N LEU A 115 -11.90 8.25 12.15
CA LEU A 115 -11.16 7.06 12.57
C LEU A 115 -10.42 7.21 13.91
N ALA A 116 -10.07 8.44 14.32
CA ALA A 116 -9.54 8.70 15.65
C ALA A 116 -10.61 8.60 16.75
N HIS A 117 -11.88 8.78 16.37
CA HIS A 117 -13.01 8.86 17.29
C HIS A 117 -13.96 7.65 17.18
N GLN A 118 -13.50 6.49 16.69
CA GLN A 118 -14.32 5.27 16.78
C GLN A 118 -14.59 4.81 18.24
N PHE A 119 -13.99 5.49 19.22
CA PHE A 119 -14.27 5.40 20.66
C PHE A 119 -15.11 6.56 21.23
N ILE A 120 -15.46 7.57 20.43
CA ILE A 120 -16.33 8.71 20.81
C ILE A 120 -17.28 9.00 19.64
N SER A 121 -18.56 8.67 19.81
CA SER A 121 -19.63 8.93 18.83
C SER A 121 -19.56 10.33 18.20
N ILE A 122 -18.95 10.46 17.02
CA ILE A 122 -19.20 11.60 16.13
C ILE A 122 -20.45 11.23 15.34
N ALA A 123 -21.59 11.77 15.76
CA ALA A 123 -22.93 11.47 15.24
C ALA A 123 -23.14 11.79 13.73
N LEU A 124 -22.12 12.26 13.01
CA LEU A 124 -22.22 12.86 11.68
C LEU A 124 -21.38 12.14 10.59
N SER A 125 -20.65 11.08 10.93
CA SER A 125 -19.82 10.35 9.95
C SER A 125 -19.81 8.86 10.23
N GLY A 126 -20.21 8.06 9.23
CA GLY A 126 -20.25 6.60 9.29
C GLY A 126 -19.49 5.96 8.13
N ILE A 127 -19.10 4.70 8.28
CA ILE A 127 -18.47 3.92 7.21
C ILE A 127 -19.28 2.64 7.06
N THR A 128 -19.64 2.29 5.82
CA THR A 128 -20.42 1.09 5.48
C THR A 128 -19.75 0.25 4.40
N ARG A 129 -20.12 -1.02 4.34
CA ARG A 129 -19.87 -1.93 3.22
C ARG A 129 -21.18 -2.48 2.62
N ASP A 130 -22.33 -1.96 3.05
CA ASP A 130 -23.64 -2.39 2.58
C ASP A 130 -23.72 -2.23 1.05
N PRO A 131 -23.95 -3.32 0.29
CA PRO A 131 -24.07 -3.25 -1.15
C PRO A 131 -25.30 -2.46 -1.62
N LYS A 132 -26.30 -2.22 -0.77
CA LYS A 132 -27.47 -1.40 -1.09
C LYS A 132 -27.12 0.09 -1.20
N GLN A 133 -26.01 0.53 -0.59
CA GLN A 133 -25.51 1.89 -0.78
C GLN A 133 -24.65 1.94 -2.05
N GLY A 134 -25.22 2.47 -3.13
CA GLY A 134 -24.57 2.55 -4.44
C GLY A 134 -23.68 3.78 -4.65
N ALA A 135 -23.76 4.78 -3.77
CA ALA A 135 -22.93 5.99 -3.84
C ALA A 135 -21.67 5.84 -2.98
N LEU A 136 -20.56 6.42 -3.44
CA LEU A 136 -19.31 6.44 -2.67
C LEU A 136 -19.48 7.17 -1.32
N ILE A 137 -20.23 8.27 -1.32
CA ILE A 137 -20.61 9.01 -0.12
C ILE A 137 -22.12 9.24 -0.15
N SER A 138 -22.83 8.66 0.81
CA SER A 138 -24.24 8.92 1.06
C SER A 138 -24.39 10.08 2.04
N VAL A 139 -25.37 10.96 1.82
CA VAL A 139 -25.65 12.11 2.69
C VAL A 139 -27.04 11.96 3.28
N TYR A 140 -27.15 12.02 4.60
CA TYR A 140 -28.41 11.94 5.33
C TYR A 140 -28.63 13.24 6.10
N THR A 141 -29.86 13.73 6.15
CA THR A 141 -30.22 14.87 6.98
C THR A 141 -30.82 14.35 8.29
N ASN A 142 -30.21 14.72 9.41
CA ASN A 142 -30.67 14.37 10.74
C ASN A 142 -31.88 15.23 11.15
N HIS A 143 -32.57 14.83 12.23
CA HIS A 143 -33.75 15.53 12.75
C HIS A 143 -33.50 17.00 13.15
N ASP A 144 -32.26 17.35 13.51
CA ASP A 144 -31.83 18.72 13.84
C ASP A 144 -31.39 19.54 12.61
N GLY A 145 -31.52 18.97 11.40
CA GLY A 145 -31.08 19.60 10.15
C GLY A 145 -29.59 19.44 9.84
N SER A 146 -28.81 18.82 10.72
CA SER A 146 -27.40 18.51 10.44
C SER A 146 -27.25 17.41 9.38
N LYS A 147 -26.10 17.37 8.71
CA LYS A 147 -25.81 16.35 7.68
C LYS A 147 -24.88 15.28 8.23
N SER A 148 -25.30 14.03 8.07
CA SER A 148 -24.48 12.84 8.30
C SER A 148 -23.96 12.29 6.98
N TYR A 149 -22.67 11.97 6.94
CA TYR A 149 -22.02 11.39 5.76
C TYR A 149 -21.72 9.91 6.01
N VAL A 150 -21.99 9.06 5.04
CA VAL A 150 -21.65 7.64 5.12
C VAL A 150 -20.76 7.27 3.94
N LEU A 151 -19.52 6.86 4.24
CA LEU A 151 -18.55 6.39 3.26
C LEU A 151 -18.77 4.92 2.92
N GLN A 152 -18.87 4.61 1.64
CA GLN A 152 -18.91 3.24 1.14
C GLN A 152 -17.47 2.71 0.96
N ALA A 153 -16.98 1.96 1.95
CA ALA A 153 -15.59 1.48 1.98
C ALA A 153 -15.27 0.44 0.90
N LYS A 154 -16.25 -0.36 0.47
CA LYS A 154 -16.07 -1.37 -0.57
C LYS A 154 -15.83 -0.71 -1.94
N LEU A 155 -16.63 0.29 -2.31
CA LEU A 155 -16.48 1.08 -3.53
C LEU A 155 -15.15 1.83 -3.50
N LEU A 156 -14.83 2.51 -2.39
CA LEU A 156 -13.55 3.19 -2.21
C LEU A 156 -12.37 2.23 -2.46
N ALA A 157 -12.39 1.05 -1.84
CA ALA A 157 -11.33 0.06 -1.99
C ALA A 157 -11.26 -0.53 -3.41
N GLN A 158 -12.40 -0.82 -4.03
CA GLN A 158 -12.45 -1.32 -5.41
C GLN A 158 -11.88 -0.31 -6.40
N ASP A 159 -12.24 0.97 -6.24
CA ASP A 159 -11.71 2.03 -7.10
C ASP A 159 -10.22 2.28 -6.84
N PHE A 160 -9.79 2.14 -5.58
CA PHE A 160 -8.38 2.22 -5.23
C PHE A 160 -7.55 1.11 -5.88
N ILE A 161 -8.03 -0.14 -5.88
CA ILE A 161 -7.34 -1.25 -6.57
C ILE A 161 -7.20 -0.96 -8.07
N LYS A 162 -8.27 -0.49 -8.73
CA LYS A 162 -8.19 -0.08 -10.14
C LYS A 162 -7.20 1.07 -10.35
N ALA A 163 -7.10 2.00 -9.40
CA ALA A 163 -6.13 3.07 -9.44
C ALA A 163 -4.68 2.56 -9.30
N LEU A 164 -4.44 1.51 -8.50
CA LEU A 164 -3.15 0.83 -8.43
C LEU A 164 -2.77 0.21 -9.77
N ASP A 165 -3.71 -0.42 -10.48
CA ASP A 165 -3.45 -0.99 -11.82
C ASP A 165 -3.05 0.10 -12.84
N LEU A 166 -3.66 1.28 -12.76
CA LEU A 166 -3.28 2.42 -13.60
C LEU A 166 -1.88 2.94 -13.24
N LEU A 167 -1.57 3.01 -11.96
CA LEU A 167 -0.26 3.44 -11.46
C LEU A 167 0.83 2.43 -11.85
N ASP A 168 0.54 1.13 -11.79
CA ASP A 168 1.48 0.09 -12.20
C ASP A 168 1.89 0.23 -13.67
N LYS A 169 0.89 0.42 -14.54
CA LYS A 169 1.12 0.69 -15.97
C LYS A 169 1.95 1.95 -16.19
N LYS A 170 1.71 3.01 -15.41
CA LYS A 170 2.52 4.23 -15.47
C LYS A 170 3.96 3.94 -15.08
N ILE A 171 4.21 3.22 -13.99
CA ILE A 171 5.56 2.88 -13.52
C ILE A 171 6.31 2.07 -14.57
N HIS A 172 5.64 1.10 -15.20
CA HIS A 172 6.25 0.23 -16.20
C HIS A 172 6.68 0.92 -17.50
N THR A 173 6.03 2.04 -17.81
CA THR A 173 6.27 2.83 -19.04
C THR A 173 6.91 4.19 -18.76
N ALA A 174 7.22 4.49 -17.49
CA ALA A 174 7.68 5.81 -17.07
C ALA A 174 9.06 6.14 -17.62
N LYS A 175 9.97 5.17 -17.71
CA LYS A 175 11.33 5.40 -18.21
C LYS A 175 11.33 5.98 -19.63
N GLU A 176 10.47 5.48 -20.51
CA GLU A 176 10.37 6.01 -21.88
C GLU A 176 9.48 7.26 -21.97
N ASN A 177 8.35 7.29 -21.25
CA ASN A 177 7.30 8.28 -21.49
C ASN A 177 7.30 9.48 -20.51
N ASP A 178 7.88 9.32 -19.32
CA ASP A 178 7.88 10.31 -18.24
C ASP A 178 8.97 10.01 -17.20
N PRO A 179 10.26 10.17 -17.56
CA PRO A 179 11.37 9.87 -16.66
C PRO A 179 11.35 10.74 -15.40
N ASP A 180 10.76 11.94 -15.48
CA ASP A 180 10.63 12.84 -14.34
C ASP A 180 9.69 12.27 -13.27
N PHE A 181 8.58 11.64 -13.66
CA PHE A 181 7.74 10.91 -12.71
C PHE A 181 8.53 9.86 -11.94
N LEU A 182 9.35 9.08 -12.65
CA LEU A 182 10.15 8.02 -12.03
C LEU A 182 11.19 8.60 -11.06
N LEU A 183 11.88 9.66 -11.47
CA LEU A 183 12.88 10.35 -10.64
C LEU A 183 12.24 10.93 -9.37
N ARG A 184 11.09 11.61 -9.49
CA ARG A 184 10.36 12.16 -8.33
C ARG A 184 9.90 11.05 -7.39
N PHE A 185 9.32 9.97 -7.92
CA PHE A 185 8.88 8.84 -7.12
C PHE A 185 10.06 8.26 -6.34
N TYR A 186 11.16 7.96 -7.03
CA TYR A 186 12.36 7.40 -6.43
C TYR A 186 12.92 8.30 -5.33
N GLN A 187 13.08 9.60 -5.62
CA GLN A 187 13.62 10.56 -4.67
C GLN A 187 12.79 10.60 -3.38
N ARG A 188 11.47 10.68 -3.51
CA ARG A 188 10.55 10.71 -2.37
C ARG A 188 10.52 9.40 -1.59
N LEU A 189 10.61 8.27 -2.28
CA LEU A 189 10.74 6.97 -1.63
C LEU A 189 12.05 6.88 -0.83
N TYR A 190 13.15 7.37 -1.40
CA TYR A 190 14.44 7.43 -0.74
C TYR A 190 14.40 8.33 0.50
N GLU A 191 13.82 9.53 0.40
CA GLU A 191 13.63 10.46 1.51
C GLU A 191 12.81 9.83 2.66
N GLN A 192 11.72 9.14 2.34
CA GLN A 192 10.93 8.41 3.35
C GLN A 192 11.76 7.33 4.05
N ARG A 193 12.54 6.54 3.30
CA ARG A 193 13.43 5.52 3.87
C ARG A 193 14.48 6.13 4.80
N GLN A 194 15.12 7.22 4.37
CA GLN A 194 16.11 7.92 5.21
C GLN A 194 15.49 8.49 6.49
N LYS A 195 14.31 9.12 6.39
CA LYS A 195 13.57 9.61 7.56
C LYS A 195 13.24 8.48 8.53
N HIS A 196 12.78 7.34 8.03
CA HIS A 196 12.49 6.16 8.86
C HIS A 196 13.75 5.61 9.54
N LEU A 197 14.87 5.49 8.83
CA LEU A 197 16.14 5.04 9.39
C LEU A 197 16.65 5.99 10.48
N ASN A 198 16.61 7.30 10.24
CA ASN A 198 17.06 8.31 11.19
C ASN A 198 16.19 8.34 12.46
N ASN A 199 14.87 8.30 12.31
CA ASN A 199 13.94 8.32 13.44
C ASN A 199 14.06 7.06 14.32
N ASN A 200 14.40 5.93 13.73
CA ASN A 200 14.53 4.65 14.44
C ASN A 200 15.98 4.27 14.75
N GLN A 201 16.95 5.15 14.50
CA GLN A 201 18.38 4.86 14.68
C GLN A 201 18.70 4.40 16.11
N SER A 202 18.04 4.98 17.12
CA SER A 202 18.21 4.59 18.53
C SER A 202 17.61 3.20 18.85
N LEU A 203 16.59 2.76 18.12
CA LEU A 203 16.01 1.42 18.25
C LEU A 203 16.90 0.38 17.57
N PHE A 204 17.42 0.68 16.37
CA PHE A 204 18.37 -0.19 15.67
C PHE A 204 19.69 -0.34 16.44
N GLN A 205 20.22 0.74 17.02
CA GLN A 205 21.42 0.68 17.87
C GLN A 205 21.21 -0.13 19.16
N LYS A 206 19.99 -0.21 19.69
CA LYS A 206 19.67 -1.07 20.85
C LYS A 206 19.53 -2.54 20.44
N ALA A 207 18.99 -2.81 19.26
CA ALA A 207 18.92 -4.17 18.71
C ALA A 207 20.34 -4.71 18.44
N ASP A 208 21.23 -3.92 17.81
CA ASP A 208 22.62 -4.31 17.54
C ASP A 208 23.47 -4.53 18.80
N ARG A 209 23.13 -3.90 19.93
CA ARG A 209 23.80 -4.14 21.23
C ARG A 209 23.38 -5.43 21.92
N ASN A 210 22.25 -6.03 21.53
CA ASN A 210 21.74 -7.28 22.09
C ASN A 210 22.07 -8.52 21.24
N PHE A 211 22.75 -8.35 20.11
CA PHE A 211 23.32 -9.44 19.33
C PHE A 211 24.84 -9.45 19.52
N PRO A 212 25.44 -10.49 20.14
CA PRO A 212 26.88 -10.63 20.09
C PRO A 212 27.30 -10.77 18.62
N THR A 213 28.25 -9.92 18.24
CA THR A 213 28.85 -9.75 16.93
C THR A 213 29.20 -11.10 16.29
N MET A 214 28.38 -11.59 15.35
CA MET A 214 28.83 -12.53 14.31
C MET A 214 29.26 -11.75 13.06
N ALA A 215 30.12 -10.75 13.24
CA ALA A 215 30.87 -10.16 12.15
C ALA A 215 32.08 -11.06 11.85
N ASN A 216 31.83 -12.18 11.15
CA ASN A 216 32.78 -12.88 10.27
C ASN A 216 32.20 -14.23 9.82
N LYS A 217 31.38 -14.20 8.76
CA LYS A 217 31.27 -15.26 7.73
C LYS A 217 30.22 -14.85 6.70
N LEU A 218 30.55 -13.83 5.90
CA LEU A 218 29.96 -13.71 4.56
C LEU A 218 30.77 -14.63 3.63
N GLY A 219 30.65 -15.94 3.86
CA GLY A 219 31.17 -16.97 2.97
C GLY A 219 30.00 -17.54 2.19
N THR A 220 29.93 -17.23 0.90
CA THR A 220 29.24 -17.98 -0.18
C THR A 220 28.09 -18.88 0.25
N TYR A 221 26.85 -18.40 0.13
CA TYR A 221 25.69 -19.28 0.12
C TYR A 221 25.52 -19.84 -1.30
N THR A 222 25.98 -21.09 -1.49
CA THR A 222 25.56 -21.94 -2.59
C THR A 222 24.10 -22.32 -2.33
N THR A 223 23.22 -22.06 -3.31
CA THR A 223 21.82 -22.49 -3.30
C THR A 223 21.75 -24.01 -3.30
N LYS A 224 21.19 -24.60 -2.23
CA LYS A 224 20.65 -25.97 -2.27
C LYS A 224 19.13 -25.88 -2.33
N THR A 225 18.61 -26.11 -3.53
CA THR A 225 17.22 -26.50 -3.78
C THR A 225 16.94 -27.83 -3.09
N SER A 226 16.03 -27.84 -2.13
CA SER A 226 15.49 -29.06 -1.53
C SER A 226 14.19 -29.43 -2.24
N THR A 227 14.24 -30.44 -3.09
CA THR A 227 13.09 -31.21 -3.59
C THR A 227 12.95 -32.46 -2.70
N PRO A 228 11.74 -32.92 -2.35
CA PRO A 228 11.56 -33.96 -1.34
C PRO A 228 12.02 -35.34 -1.84
N ILE A 229 12.71 -36.07 -0.96
CA ILE A 229 13.23 -37.42 -1.19
C ILE A 229 12.08 -38.42 -1.00
N ILE A 230 11.75 -39.15 -2.07
CA ILE A 230 11.12 -40.47 -2.00
C ILE A 230 12.24 -41.48 -1.75
N SER A 231 12.08 -42.28 -0.71
CA SER A 231 13.02 -43.31 -0.26
C SER A 231 13.09 -44.49 -1.24
N GLY A 232 14.29 -44.79 -1.72
CA GLY A 232 14.65 -46.03 -2.40
C GLY A 232 16.17 -46.18 -2.42
N GLU A 233 16.69 -47.18 -1.72
CA GLU A 233 18.12 -47.51 -1.70
C GLU A 233 18.53 -48.14 -3.04
N VAL A 234 19.60 -47.62 -3.65
CA VAL A 234 20.26 -48.26 -4.80
C VAL A 234 21.75 -48.38 -4.48
N SER A 235 22.25 -49.61 -4.50
CA SER A 235 23.66 -49.95 -4.31
C SER A 235 24.33 -50.09 -5.68
N ILE A 236 25.50 -49.47 -5.89
CA ILE A 236 26.27 -49.58 -7.15
C ILE A 236 27.55 -50.37 -6.87
N THR A 237 27.75 -51.48 -7.58
CA THR A 237 29.01 -52.25 -7.58
C THR A 237 30.07 -51.59 -8.46
N LYS A 238 31.35 -51.92 -8.20
CA LYS A 238 32.56 -51.21 -8.66
C LYS A 238 32.83 -51.19 -10.17
N ASP A 239 31.95 -51.76 -10.98
CA ASP A 239 32.09 -51.93 -12.43
C ASP A 239 31.06 -51.13 -13.25
N GLY A 240 30.17 -50.37 -12.60
CA GLY A 240 29.45 -49.28 -13.26
C GLY A 240 28.28 -49.68 -14.17
N SER A 241 27.75 -50.90 -14.06
CA SER A 241 26.44 -51.25 -14.65
C SER A 241 25.33 -51.19 -13.59
N LEU A 242 24.22 -50.53 -13.92
CA LEU A 242 22.98 -50.53 -13.13
C LEU A 242 22.01 -51.56 -13.72
N ASP A 243 21.61 -52.54 -12.91
CA ASP A 243 20.55 -53.51 -13.19
C ASP A 243 19.29 -53.09 -12.40
N PHE A 244 18.11 -53.15 -13.04
CA PHE A 244 16.82 -52.81 -12.43
C PHE A 244 15.90 -54.02 -12.59
N SER A 245 15.71 -54.78 -11.51
CA SER A 245 14.61 -55.73 -11.37
C SER A 245 13.53 -55.10 -10.47
N GLU A 246 12.26 -55.27 -10.87
CA GLU A 246 11.05 -54.73 -10.22
C GLU A 246 10.94 -55.00 -8.72
#